data_AF-A0A8H5D840-F1
#
_entry.id   AF-A0A8H5D840-F1
#
_cell.length_a   1.000
_cell.length_b   1.000
_cell.length_c   1.000
_cell.angle_alpha   90.00
_cell.angle_beta   90.00
_cell.angle_gamma   90.00
#
_symmetry.space_group_name_H-M   'P 1'
#
loop_
_entity.id
_entity.type
_entity.pdbx_description
1 polymer ?
#
loop_
_entity_poly.entity_id
_entity_poly.type
_entity_poly.pdbx_seq_one_letter_code
_entity_poly.pdbx_strand_id
1 'polypeptide(L)'
;MKESPQIKEDHTYCDIYAFDNTTSIMFSELPSTPPDSPLTVYTHYHYALFHAHHLHFQVSVLFLSLLKSLEIYTLVTEGGTLLGLLSGVPFLFSFASGVCLEAKDFMRARRPIEVDSHLDLVAASPLPTTKCLGGPKKVVLGAATNPRRGPWWKFFWITTGILQTLTVILSYVLLGQQKSRVVLIWAGFQLFWVIARILIFSLTEHRDPNANRPMKPHKLESLPLSMKLRVMNLVLGVGSYQAHVHPRNLWAYLDDSFSTQQIARLLVPENMCEEFPLEPRHTLTTNLLEKLDSLVPSPTLVSSSISLASPKFPTSPSSLSSNSETTLSGPIPRIMKINILAVIGDTALSSAAWMLGNTKYAPMDLYDSCTIVFEVISPSPSSSSSTTLTSISSGRPTSRIVAIPSARVFSASSLWYDIAARGDEEAVGPLFIARGAGNPAESEKMWIYWVPCKGGEWLQIKSGPSGLTTSDSSSAVNSASASRSKTPVGNTPNAGKVYSVLGHQVAEVLDDQQLSRILGAGSLNISMKHAEEVGGVVEVSRRASEDLVAFLR
;
A
#
# COMPACT_ATOMS: atom_id res chain seq x y z
N MET A 1 11.09 -31.24 8.18
CA MET A 1 10.95 -29.80 7.91
C MET A 1 11.22 -29.06 9.21
N LYS A 2 12.31 -28.28 9.27
CA LYS A 2 12.42 -27.25 10.30
C LYS A 2 11.49 -26.14 9.83
N GLU A 3 10.50 -25.78 10.64
CA GLU A 3 9.75 -24.54 10.44
C GLU A 3 10.77 -23.42 10.29
N SER A 4 10.86 -22.87 9.09
CA SER A 4 11.45 -21.56 8.88
C SER A 4 10.78 -20.60 9.86
N PRO A 5 11.53 -19.68 10.48
CA PRO A 5 10.92 -18.70 11.37
C PRO A 5 9.76 -18.06 10.61
N GLN A 6 8.53 -18.29 11.10
CA GLN A 6 7.37 -17.55 10.64
C GLN A 6 7.74 -16.08 10.87
N ILE A 7 8.05 -15.39 9.79
CA ILE A 7 8.00 -13.93 9.79
C ILE A 7 6.53 -13.67 10.08
N LYS A 8 6.22 -13.37 11.34
CA LYS A 8 4.91 -12.86 11.70
C LYS A 8 4.74 -11.63 10.83
N GLU A 9 3.93 -11.76 9.79
CA GLU A 9 3.39 -10.66 9.00
C GLU A 9 2.42 -9.92 9.93
N ASP A 10 2.98 -9.26 10.95
CA ASP A 10 2.34 -8.13 11.59
C ASP A 10 2.32 -7.03 10.52
N HIS A 11 1.37 -7.12 9.58
CA HIS A 11 0.89 -5.98 8.79
C HIS A 11 0.16 -5.00 9.72
N THR A 12 0.76 -4.66 10.85
CA THR A 12 0.35 -3.51 11.65
C THR A 12 0.89 -2.29 10.93
N TYR A 13 0.16 -1.90 9.90
CA TYR A 13 -0.11 -0.50 9.66
C TYR A 13 -0.34 0.19 11.02
N CYS A 14 0.67 0.90 11.52
CA CYS A 14 0.51 1.84 12.62
C CYS A 14 0.28 3.22 11.99
N ASP A 15 -0.89 3.37 11.37
CA ASP A 15 -1.14 4.38 10.34
C ASP A 15 -1.27 5.83 10.86
N ILE A 16 -1.37 6.02 12.17
CA ILE A 16 -1.52 7.35 12.76
C ILE A 16 -0.77 7.36 14.07
N TYR A 17 0.48 7.83 14.03
CA TYR A 17 1.18 8.16 15.26
C TYR A 17 0.81 9.57 15.69
N ALA A 18 0.17 9.67 16.85
CA ALA A 18 0.59 10.73 17.76
C ALA A 18 2.11 10.55 17.94
N PHE A 19 2.88 11.45 17.32
CA PHE A 19 4.33 11.43 17.49
C PHE A 19 4.61 11.53 18.98
N ASP A 20 5.51 10.67 19.47
CA ASP A 20 6.06 10.92 20.80
C ASP A 20 6.82 12.25 20.81
N ASN A 21 7.09 12.77 22.02
CA ASN A 21 7.74 14.06 22.17
C ASN A 21 9.05 14.14 21.37
N THR A 22 9.85 13.07 21.39
CA THR A 22 11.13 13.00 20.69
C THR A 22 10.96 13.12 19.17
N THR A 23 10.03 12.37 18.58
CA THR A 23 9.73 12.40 17.14
C THR A 23 9.10 13.75 16.76
N SER A 24 8.27 14.32 17.64
CA SER A 24 7.64 15.63 17.46
C SER A 24 8.69 16.75 17.43
N ILE A 25 9.62 16.77 18.40
CA ILE A 25 10.70 17.77 18.45
C ILE A 25 11.58 17.65 17.21
N MET A 26 11.99 16.42 16.86
CA MET A 26 12.75 16.15 15.64
C MET A 26 12.05 16.74 14.40
N PHE A 27 10.74 16.49 14.22
CA PHE A 27 10.01 17.09 13.10
C PHE A 27 9.85 18.61 13.23
N SER A 28 9.75 19.17 14.44
CA SER A 28 9.61 20.61 14.64
C SER A 28 10.86 21.40 14.21
N GLU A 29 12.04 20.79 14.36
CA GLU A 29 13.32 21.40 13.98
C GLU A 29 13.62 21.29 12.48
N LEU A 30 13.02 20.32 11.79
CA LEU A 30 13.25 20.11 10.36
C LEU A 30 12.47 21.13 9.50
N PRO A 31 13.08 21.66 8.42
CA PRO A 31 12.35 22.46 7.44
C PRO A 31 11.26 21.62 6.75
N SER A 32 10.06 22.17 6.65
CA SER A 32 8.99 21.59 5.82
C SER A 32 9.33 21.78 4.34
N THR A 33 9.08 20.76 3.53
CA THR A 33 9.10 20.85 2.07
C THR A 33 7.74 21.37 1.60
N PRO A 34 7.65 22.54 0.94
CA PRO A 34 6.41 23.02 0.34
C PRO A 34 5.75 21.97 -0.58
N PRO A 35 4.41 21.99 -0.74
CA PRO A 35 3.71 21.06 -1.62
C PRO A 35 4.31 21.02 -3.02
N ASP A 36 4.58 22.19 -3.62
CA ASP A 36 5.01 22.35 -5.02
C ASP A 36 6.52 22.16 -5.25
N SER A 37 7.26 21.77 -4.21
CA SER A 37 8.71 21.65 -4.27
C SER A 37 9.17 20.19 -4.28
N PRO A 38 10.30 19.89 -4.93
CA PRO A 38 10.84 18.53 -4.98
C PRO A 38 11.12 18.01 -3.57
N LEU A 39 10.86 16.72 -3.37
CA LEU A 39 10.98 16.08 -2.07
C LEU A 39 12.38 16.23 -1.46
N THR A 40 12.44 16.79 -0.26
CA THR A 40 13.65 16.73 0.57
C THR A 40 13.51 15.59 1.58
N VAL A 41 14.45 14.65 1.53
CA VAL A 41 14.52 13.48 2.40
C VAL A 41 15.63 13.70 3.41
N TYR A 42 15.29 13.65 4.70
CA TYR A 42 16.25 13.81 5.77
C TYR A 42 16.77 12.45 6.22
N THR A 43 18.09 12.32 6.31
CA THR A 43 18.74 11.15 6.89
C THR A 43 19.67 11.60 8.01
N HIS A 44 19.90 10.76 9.01
CA HIS A 44 20.88 11.08 10.03
C HIS A 44 22.30 11.13 9.46
N TYR A 45 23.11 12.10 9.89
CA TYR A 45 24.52 12.12 9.53
C TYR A 45 25.22 10.84 10.01
N HIS A 46 26.07 10.29 9.14
CA HIS A 46 26.91 9.14 9.44
C HIS A 46 28.12 9.56 10.30
N TYR A 47 27.85 9.91 11.56
CA TYR A 47 28.90 10.13 12.54
C TYR A 47 29.22 8.79 13.22
N ALA A 48 30.44 8.30 13.04
CA ALA A 48 30.93 7.09 13.70
C ALA A 48 30.93 7.18 15.23
N LEU A 49 30.84 8.40 15.78
CA LEU A 49 30.89 8.70 17.21
C LEU A 49 29.80 9.70 17.61
N PHE A 50 28.57 9.58 17.06
CA PHE A 50 27.48 10.39 17.59
C PHE A 50 27.20 9.97 19.03
N HIS A 51 27.50 10.86 19.97
CA HIS A 51 27.19 10.68 21.38
C HIS A 51 25.70 10.97 21.57
N ALA A 52 24.85 10.04 21.13
CA ALA A 52 23.40 10.12 21.33
C ALA A 52 23.03 10.27 22.81
N HIS A 53 23.96 9.96 23.71
CA HIS A 53 23.75 9.99 25.13
C HIS A 53 24.84 10.74 25.88
N HIS A 54 24.44 11.50 26.91
CA HIS A 54 25.33 11.91 27.99
C HIS A 54 25.71 10.72 28.88
N LEU A 55 26.46 9.77 28.32
CA LEU A 55 26.93 8.57 29.01
C LEU A 55 27.54 8.91 30.38
N HIS A 56 28.37 9.95 30.42
CA HIS A 56 28.98 10.43 31.67
C HIS A 56 27.95 10.82 32.72
N PHE A 57 26.87 11.50 32.35
CA PHE A 57 25.82 11.90 33.27
C PHE A 57 25.07 10.67 33.81
N GLN A 58 24.66 9.74 32.95
CA GLN A 58 23.95 8.53 33.36
C GLN A 58 24.80 7.62 34.21
N VAL A 59 26.06 7.37 33.81
CA VAL A 59 27.00 6.59 34.61
C VAL A 59 27.23 7.26 35.96
N SER A 60 27.31 8.60 36.01
CA SER A 60 27.43 9.33 37.28
C SER A 60 26.18 9.20 38.16
N VAL A 61 24.98 9.30 37.59
CA VAL A 61 23.70 9.10 38.32
C VAL A 61 23.57 7.66 38.81
N LEU A 62 23.94 6.69 37.97
CA LEU A 62 23.93 5.27 38.31
C LEU A 62 24.94 4.98 39.42
N PHE A 63 26.14 5.57 39.35
CA PHE A 63 27.13 5.48 40.42
C PHE A 63 26.63 6.15 41.71
N LEU A 64 26.02 7.33 41.63
CA LEU A 64 25.42 8.02 42.78
C LEU A 64 24.34 7.16 43.45
N SER A 65 23.60 6.36 42.68
CA SER A 65 22.60 5.45 43.23
C SER A 65 23.19 4.34 44.12
N LEU A 66 24.50 4.03 44.00
CA LEU A 66 25.19 3.09 44.89
C LEU A 66 25.26 3.59 46.35
N LEU A 67 25.02 4.88 46.61
CA LEU A 67 24.85 5.38 47.98
C LEU A 67 23.68 4.68 48.71
N LYS A 68 22.77 4.01 47.99
CA LYS A 68 21.73 3.14 48.59
C LYS A 68 22.31 1.98 49.40
N SER A 69 23.51 1.52 49.07
CA SER A 69 24.23 0.52 49.88
C SER A 69 24.52 1.01 51.30
N LEU A 70 24.71 2.33 51.50
CA LEU A 70 24.89 2.91 52.84
C LEU A 70 23.60 2.82 53.67
N GLU A 71 22.44 3.05 53.05
CA GLU A 71 21.14 2.85 53.72
C GLU A 71 20.97 1.39 54.13
N ILE A 72 21.18 0.47 53.21
CA ILE A 72 21.03 -0.98 53.47
C ILE A 72 21.97 -1.40 54.61
N TYR A 73 23.25 -1.00 54.54
CA TYR A 73 24.23 -1.28 55.57
C TYR A 73 23.82 -0.71 56.93
N THR A 74 23.45 0.57 56.98
CA THR A 74 23.07 1.24 58.24
C THR A 74 21.83 0.60 58.87
N LEU A 75 20.82 0.26 58.07
CA LEU A 75 19.61 -0.42 58.56
C LEU A 75 19.91 -1.81 59.11
N VAL A 76 20.78 -2.57 58.45
CA VAL A 76 21.22 -3.90 58.92
C VAL A 76 22.01 -3.78 60.23
N THR A 77 22.94 -2.82 60.34
CA THR A 77 23.75 -2.64 61.55
C THR A 77 22.94 -2.18 62.77
N GLU A 78 21.83 -1.46 62.56
CA GLU A 78 20.94 -0.99 63.62
C GLU A 78 19.86 -2.03 64.02
N GLY A 79 19.95 -3.25 63.48
CA GLY A 79 19.04 -4.37 63.79
C GLY A 79 17.78 -4.44 62.91
N GLY A 80 17.64 -3.54 61.94
CA GLY A 80 16.54 -3.52 60.97
C GLY A 80 16.80 -4.41 59.75
N THR A 81 17.30 -5.64 59.94
CA THR A 81 17.77 -6.52 58.84
C THR A 81 16.71 -6.75 57.76
N LEU A 82 15.46 -7.03 58.16
CA LEU A 82 14.36 -7.24 57.20
C LEU A 82 14.07 -5.96 56.40
N LEU A 83 14.10 -4.79 57.05
CA LEU A 83 13.85 -3.50 56.39
C LEU A 83 15.00 -3.15 55.42
N GLY A 84 16.24 -3.47 55.80
CA GLY A 84 17.42 -3.33 54.94
C GLY A 84 17.34 -4.22 53.70
N LEU A 85 16.99 -5.51 53.86
CA LEU A 85 16.79 -6.43 52.75
C LEU A 85 15.63 -6.00 51.84
N LEU A 86 14.52 -5.57 52.44
CA LEU A 86 13.34 -5.10 51.72
C LEU A 86 13.67 -3.85 50.88
N SER A 87 14.46 -2.91 51.40
CA SER A 87 14.97 -1.75 50.63
C SER A 87 15.97 -2.17 49.54
N GLY A 88 16.77 -3.21 49.79
CA GLY A 88 17.82 -3.69 48.89
C GLY A 88 17.32 -4.43 47.65
N VAL A 89 16.29 -5.27 47.76
CA VAL A 89 15.81 -6.09 46.64
C VAL A 89 15.31 -5.26 45.44
N PRO A 90 14.39 -4.29 45.60
CA PRO A 90 13.94 -3.45 44.49
C PRO A 90 15.06 -2.56 43.94
N PHE A 91 15.97 -2.10 44.81
CA PHE A 91 17.13 -1.33 44.39
C PHE A 91 18.04 -2.16 43.49
N LEU A 92 18.41 -3.37 43.90
CA LEU A 92 19.30 -4.23 43.12
C LEU A 92 18.69 -4.56 41.75
N PHE A 93 17.39 -4.86 41.69
CA PHE A 93 16.69 -5.08 40.43
C PHE A 93 16.71 -3.84 39.53
N SER A 94 16.39 -2.67 40.08
CA SER A 94 16.35 -1.41 39.32
C SER A 94 17.74 -1.00 38.84
N PHE A 95 18.76 -1.15 39.69
CA PHE A 95 20.17 -0.87 39.38
C PHE A 95 20.68 -1.79 38.27
N ALA A 96 20.47 -3.11 38.41
CA ALA A 96 20.86 -4.08 37.38
C ALA A 96 20.13 -3.83 36.05
N SER A 97 18.84 -3.48 36.10
CA SER A 97 18.07 -3.10 34.90
C SER A 97 18.64 -1.83 34.26
N GLY A 98 19.00 -0.82 35.06
CA GLY A 98 19.68 0.39 34.60
C GLY A 98 21.00 0.08 33.90
N VAL A 99 21.89 -0.71 34.53
CA VAL A 99 23.15 -1.16 33.93
C VAL A 99 22.92 -1.88 32.60
N CYS A 100 21.94 -2.81 32.55
CA CYS A 100 21.61 -3.54 31.33
C CYS A 100 21.08 -2.63 30.21
N LEU A 101 20.27 -1.62 30.55
CA LEU A 101 19.76 -0.64 29.60
C LEU A 101 20.90 0.23 29.05
N GLU A 102 21.77 0.75 29.92
CA GLU A 102 22.96 1.52 29.51
C GLU A 102 23.90 0.70 28.62
N ALA A 103 24.17 -0.55 28.99
CA ALA A 103 24.99 -1.43 28.18
C ALA A 103 24.35 -1.70 26.80
N LYS A 104 23.03 -1.89 26.75
CA LYS A 104 22.29 -2.11 25.50
C LYS A 104 22.28 -0.87 24.61
N ASP A 105 22.06 0.30 25.19
CA ASP A 105 22.04 1.56 24.45
C ASP A 105 23.45 1.95 23.99
N PHE A 106 24.48 1.68 24.78
CA PHE A 106 25.88 1.78 24.36
C PHE A 106 26.22 0.85 23.19
N MET A 107 25.77 -0.41 23.24
CA MET A 107 25.95 -1.36 22.13
C MET A 107 25.24 -0.90 20.86
N ARG A 108 24.03 -0.33 20.97
CA ARG A 108 23.27 0.24 19.85
C ARG A 108 23.94 1.47 19.27
N ALA A 109 24.42 2.38 20.12
CA ALA A 109 25.12 3.59 19.68
C ALA A 109 26.39 3.28 18.85
N ARG A 110 26.98 2.09 19.04
CA ARG A 110 28.15 1.62 18.28
C ARG A 110 27.81 0.88 16.98
N ARG A 111 26.55 0.51 16.76
CA ARG A 111 26.17 -0.18 15.52
C ARG A 111 26.13 0.82 14.37
N PRO A 112 26.61 0.44 13.17
CA PRO A 112 26.47 1.29 11.99
C PRO A 112 24.99 1.56 11.74
N ILE A 113 24.69 2.81 11.36
CA ILE A 113 23.32 3.33 11.22
C ILE A 113 22.52 2.54 10.18
N GLU A 114 23.20 1.97 9.19
CA GLU A 114 22.58 1.11 8.18
C GLU A 114 21.93 -0.15 8.78
N VAL A 115 22.35 -0.58 9.97
CA VAL A 115 21.89 -1.81 10.64
C VAL A 115 20.82 -1.52 11.70
N ASP A 116 20.80 -0.33 12.29
CA ASP A 116 19.93 -0.01 13.42
C ASP A 116 18.86 1.02 13.04
N SER A 117 17.61 0.55 13.01
CA SER A 117 16.33 1.25 12.91
C SER A 117 15.74 1.45 11.49
N HIS A 118 14.76 0.60 11.19
CA HIS A 118 13.96 0.56 9.96
C HIS A 118 12.71 1.47 10.01
N LEU A 119 12.66 2.43 10.95
CA LEU A 119 11.49 3.31 11.02
C LEU A 119 11.68 4.48 10.06
N ASP A 120 10.95 4.42 8.97
CA ASP A 120 10.83 5.53 8.04
C ASP A 120 9.55 6.29 8.36
N LEU A 121 9.61 7.62 8.33
CA LEU A 121 8.50 8.47 8.73
C LEU A 121 8.21 9.51 7.66
N VAL A 122 6.92 9.74 7.44
CA VAL A 122 6.40 10.88 6.68
C VAL A 122 5.45 11.66 7.57
N ALA A 123 5.64 12.97 7.63
CA ALA A 123 4.79 13.88 8.37
C ALA A 123 4.31 14.99 7.44
N ALA A 124 3.02 15.32 7.52
CA ALA A 124 2.44 16.46 6.81
C ALA A 124 1.29 17.07 7.61
N SER A 125 1.02 18.35 7.36
CA SER A 125 -0.07 19.08 8.00
C SER A 125 -0.88 19.86 6.96
N PRO A 126 -2.02 19.32 6.48
CA PRO A 126 -2.55 17.96 6.67
C PRO A 126 -1.86 16.91 5.76
N LEU A 127 -2.08 15.62 6.03
CA LEU A 127 -1.80 14.55 5.05
C LEU A 127 -2.79 14.62 3.87
N PRO A 128 -2.40 14.19 2.66
CA PRO A 128 -3.30 14.19 1.52
C PRO A 128 -4.48 13.26 1.78
N THR A 129 -5.65 13.67 1.30
CA THR A 129 -6.85 12.82 1.22
C THR A 129 -7.38 12.92 -0.20
N THR A 130 -8.39 12.13 -0.54
CA THR A 130 -8.96 12.17 -1.89
C THR A 130 -9.70 13.46 -2.22
N LYS A 131 -10.00 14.28 -1.22
CA LYS A 131 -10.64 15.60 -1.43
C LYS A 131 -9.71 16.77 -1.16
N CYS A 132 -8.67 16.58 -0.35
CA CYS A 132 -7.78 17.64 0.06
C CYS A 132 -6.35 17.36 -0.39
N LEU A 133 -5.74 18.32 -1.08
CA LEU A 133 -4.30 18.34 -1.31
C LEU A 133 -3.57 18.28 0.04
N GLY A 134 -2.53 17.45 0.11
CA GLY A 134 -1.67 17.38 1.28
C GLY A 134 -0.89 18.69 1.45
N GLY A 135 -0.64 19.07 2.71
CA GLY A 135 0.13 20.24 3.07
C GLY A 135 1.64 20.04 2.93
N PRO A 136 2.44 20.96 3.51
CA PRO A 136 3.89 20.83 3.57
C PRO A 136 4.31 19.52 4.23
N LYS A 137 5.35 18.88 3.68
CA LYS A 137 5.75 17.51 4.00
C LYS A 137 7.18 17.42 4.53
N LYS A 138 7.43 16.43 5.38
CA LYS A 138 8.74 16.09 5.93
C LYS A 138 8.92 14.58 5.85
N VAL A 139 10.01 14.13 5.25
CA VAL A 139 10.36 12.71 5.17
C VAL A 139 11.66 12.48 5.91
N VAL A 140 11.65 11.53 6.85
CA VAL A 140 12.80 11.12 7.62
C VAL A 140 13.01 9.63 7.42
N LEU A 141 14.20 9.24 6.97
CA LEU A 141 14.57 7.83 6.87
C LEU A 141 15.47 7.42 8.05
N GLY A 142 15.17 6.25 8.61
CA GLY A 142 15.93 5.68 9.73
C GLY A 142 15.76 6.46 11.03
N ALA A 143 14.55 6.92 11.32
CA ALA A 143 14.22 7.50 12.61
C ALA A 143 14.44 6.47 13.72
N ALA A 144 14.95 6.92 14.86
CA ALA A 144 15.18 6.05 16.00
C ALA A 144 13.83 5.54 16.55
N THR A 145 13.69 4.22 16.69
CA THR A 145 12.53 3.65 17.37
C THR A 145 12.54 4.05 18.84
N ASN A 146 11.43 4.56 19.35
CA ASN A 146 11.32 4.90 20.76
C ASN A 146 11.55 3.66 21.64
N PRO A 147 12.62 3.62 22.46
CA PRO A 147 12.93 2.46 23.30
C PRO A 147 11.82 2.19 24.32
N ARG A 148 11.03 3.22 24.68
CA ARG A 148 9.92 3.12 25.64
C ARG A 148 8.76 2.25 25.14
N ARG A 149 8.65 2.02 23.83
CA ARG A 149 7.63 1.14 23.25
C ARG A 149 8.02 -0.34 23.29
N GLY A 150 9.29 -0.65 23.50
CA GLY A 150 9.80 -2.01 23.51
C GLY A 150 9.18 -2.86 24.64
N PRO A 151 8.97 -4.16 24.43
CA PRO A 151 8.42 -5.05 25.45
C PRO A 151 9.29 -5.11 26.71
N TRP A 152 10.62 -5.01 26.55
CA TRP A 152 11.57 -4.95 27.67
C TRP A 152 11.34 -3.74 28.57
N TRP A 153 11.09 -2.57 27.99
CA TRP A 153 10.82 -1.36 28.76
C TRP A 153 9.53 -1.51 29.57
N LYS A 154 8.47 -2.03 28.95
CA LYS A 154 7.21 -2.33 29.62
C LYS A 154 7.40 -3.33 30.77
N PHE A 155 8.14 -4.41 30.52
CA PHE A 155 8.48 -5.41 31.54
C PHE A 155 9.20 -4.78 32.73
N PHE A 156 10.27 -4.02 32.49
CA PHE A 156 11.03 -3.38 33.57
C PHE A 156 10.17 -2.46 34.43
N TRP A 157 9.32 -1.63 33.82
CA TRP A 157 8.43 -0.73 34.58
C TRP A 157 7.33 -1.46 35.34
N ILE A 158 6.73 -2.50 34.76
CA ILE A 158 5.72 -3.31 35.44
C ILE A 158 6.34 -4.02 36.66
N THR A 159 7.47 -4.71 36.46
CA THR A 159 8.15 -5.41 37.55
C THR A 159 8.64 -4.47 38.63
N THR A 160 9.22 -3.32 38.25
CA THR A 160 9.66 -2.29 39.21
C THR A 160 8.47 -1.74 39.98
N GLY A 161 7.36 -1.43 39.31
CA GLY A 161 6.14 -0.95 39.97
C GLY A 161 5.62 -1.94 41.01
N ILE A 162 5.47 -3.21 40.64
CA ILE A 162 5.02 -4.27 41.55
C ILE A 162 5.98 -4.42 42.74
N LEU A 163 7.29 -4.52 42.49
CA LEU A 163 8.30 -4.67 43.55
C LEU A 163 8.28 -3.49 44.52
N GLN A 164 8.20 -2.25 44.01
CA GLN A 164 8.18 -1.05 44.83
C GLN A 164 6.89 -0.95 45.65
N THR A 165 5.71 -1.20 45.06
CA THR A 165 4.44 -1.19 45.79
C THR A 165 4.42 -2.23 46.91
N LEU A 166 4.86 -3.46 46.64
CA LEU A 166 4.97 -4.51 47.65
C LEU A 166 5.92 -4.11 48.78
N THR A 167 7.07 -3.55 48.42
CA THR A 167 8.10 -3.08 49.36
C THR A 167 7.59 -1.99 50.27
N VAL A 168 6.82 -1.03 49.73
CA VAL A 168 6.22 0.04 50.53
C VAL A 168 5.24 -0.53 51.55
N ILE A 169 4.32 -1.40 51.13
CA ILE A 169 3.32 -2.03 52.02
C ILE A 169 4.03 -2.79 53.15
N LEU A 170 4.99 -3.65 52.81
CA LEU A 170 5.74 -4.43 53.78
C LEU A 170 6.59 -3.54 54.71
N SER A 171 7.15 -2.45 54.19
CA SER A 171 7.93 -1.51 55.02
C SER A 171 7.05 -0.86 56.08
N TYR A 172 5.83 -0.44 55.75
CA TYR A 172 4.89 0.13 56.72
C TYR A 172 4.50 -0.86 57.81
N VAL A 173 4.26 -2.13 57.46
CA VAL A 173 3.97 -3.18 58.45
C VAL A 173 5.16 -3.40 59.38
N LEU A 174 6.37 -3.47 58.83
CA LEU A 174 7.58 -3.70 59.61
C LEU A 174 7.97 -2.50 60.48
N LEU A 175 7.76 -1.27 60.01
CA LEU A 175 8.10 -0.03 60.74
C LEU A 175 7.42 0.05 62.11
N GLY A 176 6.18 -0.43 62.23
CA GLY A 176 5.47 -0.48 63.51
C GLY A 176 6.09 -1.43 64.54
N GLN A 177 6.97 -2.33 64.11
CA GLN A 177 7.67 -3.30 64.95
C GLN A 177 9.13 -2.88 65.26
N GLN A 178 9.62 -1.79 64.65
CA GLN A 178 11.01 -1.37 64.78
C GLN A 178 11.22 -0.34 65.90
N LYS A 179 12.46 -0.26 66.39
CA LYS A 179 12.88 0.77 67.35
C LYS A 179 12.80 2.16 66.71
N SER A 180 12.42 3.18 67.47
CA SER A 180 12.29 4.57 67.00
C SER A 180 13.55 5.09 66.30
N ARG A 181 14.74 4.67 66.75
CA ARG A 181 16.01 5.02 66.11
C ARG A 181 16.10 4.54 64.66
N VAL A 182 15.73 3.28 64.40
CA VAL A 182 15.73 2.67 63.05
C VAL A 182 14.71 3.39 62.17
N VAL A 183 13.53 3.70 62.71
CA VAL A 183 12.47 4.45 62.02
C VAL A 183 12.96 5.84 61.59
N LEU A 184 13.62 6.59 62.48
CA LEU A 184 14.16 7.91 62.17
C LEU A 184 15.29 7.87 61.14
N ILE A 185 16.18 6.89 61.24
CA ILE A 185 17.25 6.67 60.25
C ILE A 185 16.64 6.38 58.88
N TRP A 186 15.69 5.45 58.81
CA TRP A 186 14.98 5.11 57.58
C TRP A 186 14.28 6.35 56.99
N ALA A 187 13.58 7.13 57.80
CA ALA A 187 12.90 8.35 57.36
C ALA A 187 13.89 9.40 56.83
N GLY A 188 15.04 9.55 57.48
CA GLY A 188 16.14 10.42 57.01
C GLY A 188 16.64 10.01 55.63
N PHE A 189 16.86 8.71 55.39
CA PHE A 189 17.20 8.21 54.06
C PHE A 189 16.09 8.45 53.04
N GLN A 190 14.82 8.23 53.39
CA GLN A 190 13.71 8.51 52.46
C GLN A 190 13.66 9.99 52.06
N LEU A 191 13.82 10.91 53.02
CA LEU A 191 13.88 12.35 52.74
C LEU A 191 15.04 12.68 51.81
N PHE A 192 16.23 12.14 52.08
CA PHE A 192 17.40 12.30 51.23
C PHE A 192 17.12 11.83 49.79
N TRP A 193 16.52 10.65 49.60
CA TRP A 193 16.21 10.12 48.27
C TRP A 193 15.15 10.92 47.53
N VAL A 194 14.16 11.48 48.23
CA VAL A 194 13.17 12.37 47.64
C VAL A 194 13.85 13.63 47.10
N ILE A 195 14.71 14.28 47.90
CA ILE A 195 15.48 15.45 47.48
C ILE A 195 16.38 15.10 46.27
N ALA A 196 17.11 14.00 46.35
CA ALA A 196 17.98 13.55 45.27
C ALA A 196 17.21 13.28 43.97
N ARG A 197 16.02 12.67 44.04
CA ARG A 197 15.15 12.45 42.87
C ARG A 197 14.65 13.75 42.26
N ILE A 198 14.25 14.73 43.08
CA ILE A 198 13.83 16.05 42.58
C ILE A 198 14.98 16.72 41.84
N LEU A 199 16.18 16.72 42.43
CA LEU A 199 17.38 17.29 41.79
C LEU A 199 17.71 16.59 40.47
N ILE A 200 17.72 15.25 40.44
CA ILE A 200 17.98 14.49 39.22
C ILE A 200 16.91 14.80 38.16
N PHE A 201 15.63 14.80 38.55
CA PHE A 201 14.52 15.10 37.64
C PHE A 201 14.71 16.48 36.98
N SER A 202 14.95 17.51 37.78
CA SER A 202 15.21 18.87 37.27
C SER A 202 16.46 18.97 36.39
N LEU A 203 17.49 18.16 36.65
CA LEU A 203 18.68 18.10 35.79
C LEU A 203 18.44 17.32 34.48
N THR A 204 17.45 16.42 34.44
CA THR A 204 17.11 15.60 33.26
C THR A 204 16.07 16.21 32.33
N GLU A 205 15.20 17.10 32.81
CA GLU A 205 13.96 17.54 32.14
C GLU A 205 14.16 18.33 30.82
N HIS A 206 15.40 18.70 30.47
CA HIS A 206 15.67 19.53 29.28
C HIS A 206 16.48 18.85 28.18
N ARG A 207 16.64 17.53 28.23
CA ARG A 207 17.49 16.83 27.27
C ARG A 207 16.79 15.60 26.71
N ASP A 208 16.06 15.78 25.61
CA ASP A 208 15.67 14.67 24.76
C ASP A 208 16.93 14.20 24.00
N PRO A 209 17.53 13.04 24.37
CA PRO A 209 18.85 12.64 23.90
C PRO A 209 18.92 12.47 22.37
N ASN A 210 17.80 12.15 21.75
CA ASN A 210 17.71 11.86 20.33
C ASN A 210 17.17 13.02 19.48
N ALA A 211 16.58 14.05 20.09
CA ALA A 211 15.97 15.15 19.35
C ALA A 211 17.02 15.95 18.55
N ASN A 212 18.18 16.19 19.15
CA ASN A 212 19.22 17.06 18.59
C ASN A 212 20.17 16.36 17.61
N ARG A 213 19.79 15.20 17.05
CA ARG A 213 20.69 14.49 16.14
C ARG A 213 20.68 15.23 14.80
N PRO A 214 21.84 15.76 14.32
CA PRO A 214 21.86 16.49 13.08
C PRO A 214 21.41 15.58 11.94
N MET A 215 20.56 16.12 11.09
CA MET A 215 20.07 15.46 9.88
C MET A 215 20.61 16.16 8.64
N LYS A 216 20.93 15.38 7.63
CA LYS A 216 21.36 15.85 6.33
C LYS A 216 20.17 15.82 5.37
N PRO A 217 19.83 16.94 4.71
CA PRO A 217 18.84 16.93 3.64
C PRO A 217 19.44 16.29 2.38
N HIS A 218 18.65 15.47 1.72
CA HIS A 218 18.95 14.86 0.42
C HIS A 218 17.82 15.15 -0.56
N LYS A 219 18.17 15.39 -1.82
CA LYS A 219 17.19 15.37 -2.91
C LYS A 219 16.87 13.92 -3.25
N LEU A 220 15.63 13.63 -3.62
CA LEU A 220 15.22 12.26 -4.00
C LEU A 220 16.15 11.64 -5.06
N GLU A 221 16.51 12.40 -6.09
CA GLU A 221 17.37 11.96 -7.20
C GLU A 221 18.77 11.52 -6.76
N SER A 222 19.32 12.14 -5.70
CA SER A 222 20.67 11.84 -5.21
C SER A 222 20.72 10.69 -4.21
N LEU A 223 19.58 10.11 -3.86
CA LEU A 223 19.52 8.94 -2.98
C LEU A 223 19.93 7.67 -3.72
N PRO A 224 20.59 6.71 -3.06
CA PRO A 224 20.78 5.38 -3.61
C PRO A 224 19.43 4.67 -3.79
N LEU A 225 19.36 3.75 -4.75
CA LEU A 225 18.12 3.01 -5.07
C LEU A 225 17.48 2.35 -3.84
N SER A 226 18.28 1.80 -2.92
CA SER A 226 17.77 1.20 -1.67
C SER A 226 17.03 2.21 -0.77
N MET A 227 17.47 3.46 -0.71
CA MET A 227 16.78 4.52 0.02
C MET A 227 15.57 5.05 -0.74
N LYS A 228 15.63 5.13 -2.07
CA LYS A 228 14.46 5.48 -2.89
C LYS A 228 13.32 4.48 -2.70
N LEU A 229 13.62 3.18 -2.65
CA LEU A 229 12.63 2.15 -2.32
C LEU A 229 12.05 2.29 -0.91
N ARG A 230 12.82 2.78 0.07
CA ARG A 230 12.28 3.12 1.40
C ARG A 230 11.35 4.32 1.37
N VAL A 231 11.67 5.35 0.59
CA VAL A 231 10.76 6.48 0.35
C VAL A 231 9.49 6.00 -0.36
N MET A 232 9.62 5.09 -1.32
CA MET A 232 8.48 4.47 -2.00
C MET A 232 7.57 3.71 -1.02
N ASN A 233 8.12 3.01 -0.03
CA ASN A 233 7.29 2.42 1.04
C ASN A 233 6.46 3.48 1.78
N LEU A 234 7.02 4.68 2.02
CA LEU A 234 6.26 5.78 2.61
C LEU A 234 5.20 6.33 1.65
N VAL A 235 5.49 6.43 0.35
CA VAL A 235 4.52 6.82 -0.69
C VAL A 235 3.32 5.87 -0.66
N LEU A 236 3.57 4.56 -0.67
CA LEU A 236 2.51 3.55 -0.60
C LEU A 236 1.82 3.53 0.76
N GLY A 237 2.55 3.84 1.84
CA GLY A 237 2.02 4.12 3.18
C GLY A 237 0.94 5.18 3.16
N VAL A 238 1.25 6.33 2.56
CA VAL A 238 0.30 7.43 2.38
C VAL A 238 -0.86 7.03 1.47
N GLY A 239 -0.61 6.20 0.45
CA GLY A 239 -1.66 5.67 -0.43
C GLY A 239 -2.66 4.78 0.31
N SER A 240 -2.17 3.90 1.18
CA SER A 240 -3.05 3.11 2.04
C SER A 240 -3.80 3.96 3.04
N TYR A 241 -3.16 4.97 3.65
CA TYR A 241 -3.87 5.93 4.51
C TYR A 241 -5.02 6.59 3.73
N GLN A 242 -4.76 7.07 2.51
CA GLN A 242 -5.79 7.63 1.63
C GLN A 242 -6.92 6.63 1.32
N ALA A 243 -6.61 5.34 1.14
CA ALA A 243 -7.60 4.28 0.97
C ALA A 243 -8.44 4.07 2.25
N HIS A 244 -7.84 4.14 3.44
CA HIS A 244 -8.54 4.03 4.72
C HIS A 244 -9.52 5.18 4.96
N VAL A 245 -9.10 6.41 4.66
CA VAL A 245 -9.97 7.59 4.81
C VAL A 245 -10.85 7.85 3.58
N HIS A 246 -10.82 6.96 2.59
CA HIS A 246 -11.60 7.10 1.36
C HIS A 246 -13.10 7.01 1.64
N PRO A 247 -13.97 7.81 0.99
CA PRO A 247 -15.43 7.64 1.07
C PRO A 247 -15.97 6.26 0.63
N ARG A 248 -15.16 5.48 -0.09
CA ARG A 248 -15.47 4.10 -0.53
C ARG A 248 -15.09 3.06 0.54
N ASN A 249 -14.39 3.48 1.61
CA ASN A 249 -13.73 2.66 2.63
C ASN A 249 -12.59 1.78 2.10
N LEU A 250 -11.81 1.22 3.02
CA LEU A 250 -10.64 0.38 2.74
C LEU A 250 -10.97 -0.87 1.89
N TRP A 251 -12.13 -1.48 2.09
CA TRP A 251 -12.47 -2.75 1.43
C TRP A 251 -12.52 -2.62 -0.10
N ALA A 252 -12.83 -1.43 -0.62
CA ALA A 252 -12.77 -1.15 -2.06
C ALA A 252 -11.33 -1.16 -2.61
N TYR A 253 -10.30 -1.11 -1.77
CA TYR A 253 -8.90 -1.02 -2.19
C TYR A 253 -8.10 -2.29 -1.83
N LEU A 254 -8.77 -3.37 -1.43
CA LEU A 254 -8.08 -4.63 -1.07
C LEU A 254 -7.36 -5.29 -2.25
N ASP A 255 -7.83 -5.01 -3.47
CA ASP A 255 -7.21 -5.48 -4.70
C ASP A 255 -6.05 -4.59 -5.18
N ASP A 256 -5.75 -3.49 -4.48
CA ASP A 256 -4.62 -2.64 -4.84
C ASP A 256 -3.30 -3.18 -4.27
N SER A 257 -2.24 -3.13 -5.07
CA SER A 257 -0.90 -3.45 -4.62
C SER A 257 -0.30 -2.26 -3.89
N PHE A 258 0.06 -2.47 -2.62
CA PHE A 258 0.84 -1.53 -1.80
C PHE A 258 2.25 -2.08 -1.48
N SER A 259 2.70 -3.10 -2.23
CA SER A 259 4.02 -3.70 -2.04
C SER A 259 5.07 -3.05 -2.93
N THR A 260 5.98 -2.27 -2.35
CA THR A 260 7.07 -1.62 -3.09
C THR A 260 7.91 -2.61 -3.88
N GLN A 261 8.23 -3.78 -3.31
CA GLN A 261 9.04 -4.77 -4.02
C GLN A 261 8.32 -5.36 -5.23
N GLN A 262 7.01 -5.57 -5.12
CA GLN A 262 6.19 -6.04 -6.23
C GLN A 262 6.08 -4.97 -7.31
N ILE A 263 5.70 -3.74 -6.93
CA ILE A 263 5.58 -2.61 -7.85
C ILE A 263 6.92 -2.33 -8.56
N ALA A 264 8.05 -2.34 -7.85
CA ALA A 264 9.36 -2.14 -8.43
C ALA A 264 9.73 -3.20 -9.49
N ARG A 265 9.30 -4.45 -9.30
CA ARG A 265 9.51 -5.53 -10.28
C ARG A 265 8.55 -5.46 -11.45
N LEU A 266 7.34 -4.94 -11.24
CA LEU A 266 6.30 -4.90 -12.27
C LEU A 266 6.40 -3.65 -13.16
N LEU A 267 6.82 -2.50 -12.60
CA LEU A 267 6.93 -1.22 -13.31
C LEU A 267 8.35 -0.90 -13.82
N VAL A 268 9.14 -1.92 -14.15
CA VAL A 268 10.42 -1.71 -14.83
C VAL A 268 10.13 -1.09 -16.21
N PRO A 269 10.93 -0.14 -16.72
CA PRO A 269 10.61 0.59 -17.95
C PRO A 269 10.20 -0.28 -19.16
N GLU A 270 10.73 -1.50 -19.31
CA GLU A 270 10.42 -2.41 -20.41
C GLU A 270 8.99 -3.01 -20.34
N ASN A 271 8.39 -3.00 -19.15
CA ASN A 271 7.02 -3.46 -18.93
C ASN A 271 6.00 -2.35 -19.17
N MET A 272 6.38 -1.07 -19.05
CA MET A 272 5.46 0.05 -19.25
C MET A 272 5.02 0.13 -20.73
N CYS A 273 3.71 0.08 -20.96
CA CYS A 273 3.10 0.17 -22.28
C CYS A 273 1.94 1.17 -22.24
N GLU A 274 1.75 1.94 -23.30
CA GLU A 274 0.63 2.89 -23.38
C GLU A 274 -0.70 2.20 -23.72
N GLU A 275 -0.64 1.10 -24.46
CA GLU A 275 -1.82 0.38 -24.94
C GLU A 275 -1.63 -1.13 -24.79
N PHE A 276 -2.74 -1.84 -24.56
CA PHE A 276 -2.76 -3.29 -24.53
C PHE A 276 -2.57 -3.88 -25.94
N PRO A 277 -1.66 -4.85 -26.11
CA PRO A 277 -1.43 -5.49 -27.40
C PRO A 277 -2.58 -6.45 -27.71
N LEU A 278 -3.61 -5.97 -28.42
CA LEU A 278 -4.61 -6.85 -29.01
C LEU A 278 -4.02 -7.58 -30.21
N GLU A 279 -4.30 -8.88 -30.31
CA GLU A 279 -4.04 -9.58 -31.55
C GLU A 279 -4.91 -8.99 -32.65
N PRO A 280 -4.31 -8.68 -33.83
CA PRO A 280 -5.06 -8.20 -34.98
C PRO A 280 -6.25 -9.12 -35.21
N ARG A 281 -7.41 -8.55 -35.54
CA ARG A 281 -8.50 -9.36 -36.10
C ARG A 281 -7.91 -10.05 -37.34
N HIS A 282 -7.53 -11.31 -37.19
CA HIS A 282 -7.36 -12.17 -38.34
C HIS A 282 -8.74 -12.18 -39.00
N THR A 283 -8.85 -11.45 -40.10
CA THR A 283 -9.99 -11.47 -41.01
C THR A 283 -10.07 -12.86 -41.63
N LEU A 284 -10.41 -13.85 -40.81
CA LEU A 284 -10.73 -15.22 -41.22
C LEU A 284 -11.87 -15.22 -42.24
N THR A 285 -12.63 -14.13 -42.32
CA THR A 285 -13.70 -13.91 -43.28
C THR A 285 -13.21 -13.74 -44.72
N THR A 286 -12.05 -13.15 -45.02
CA THR A 286 -11.63 -13.04 -46.44
C THR A 286 -11.23 -14.39 -47.02
N ASN A 287 -10.52 -15.24 -46.27
CA ASN A 287 -10.15 -16.56 -46.78
C ASN A 287 -11.30 -17.57 -46.79
N LEU A 288 -12.34 -17.40 -45.95
CA LEU A 288 -13.54 -18.25 -46.02
C LEU A 288 -14.51 -17.77 -47.11
N LEU A 289 -14.73 -16.47 -47.28
CA LEU A 289 -15.56 -15.94 -48.38
C LEU A 289 -14.90 -16.15 -49.74
N GLU A 290 -13.58 -15.96 -49.89
CA GLU A 290 -12.89 -16.24 -51.17
C GLU A 290 -12.91 -17.75 -51.49
N LYS A 291 -12.90 -18.60 -50.47
CA LYS A 291 -13.06 -20.06 -50.63
C LYS A 291 -14.52 -20.47 -50.88
N LEU A 292 -15.50 -19.73 -50.39
CA LEU A 292 -16.93 -19.94 -50.67
C LEU A 292 -17.33 -19.38 -52.05
N ASP A 293 -16.77 -18.25 -52.49
CA ASP A 293 -16.98 -17.68 -53.83
C ASP A 293 -16.35 -18.55 -54.92
N SER A 294 -15.30 -19.33 -54.60
CA SER A 294 -14.75 -20.35 -55.51
C SER A 294 -15.63 -21.61 -55.69
N LEU A 295 -16.71 -21.74 -54.91
CA LEU A 295 -17.60 -22.92 -54.93
C LEU A 295 -19.00 -22.65 -55.53
N VAL A 296 -19.27 -21.46 -56.06
CA VAL A 296 -20.55 -21.14 -56.73
C VAL A 296 -20.38 -21.12 -58.26
N PRO A 297 -21.02 -22.02 -59.03
CA PRO A 297 -21.04 -21.96 -60.48
C PRO A 297 -21.85 -20.74 -60.98
N SER A 298 -21.29 -20.02 -61.96
CA SER A 298 -21.90 -18.85 -62.59
C SER A 298 -23.30 -19.13 -63.17
N PRO A 299 -24.34 -18.35 -62.85
CA PRO A 299 -25.61 -18.40 -63.56
C PRO A 299 -25.55 -17.54 -64.83
N THR A 300 -25.98 -18.15 -65.94
CA THR A 300 -26.07 -17.60 -67.29
C THR A 300 -27.10 -16.46 -67.37
N LEU A 301 -26.67 -15.37 -68.02
CA LEU A 301 -27.48 -14.23 -68.43
C LEU A 301 -28.67 -14.64 -69.31
N VAL A 302 -29.87 -14.17 -68.97
CA VAL A 302 -30.96 -13.98 -69.95
C VAL A 302 -31.47 -12.55 -69.83
N SER A 303 -31.20 -11.80 -70.89
CA SER A 303 -31.65 -10.44 -71.15
C SER A 303 -33.08 -10.48 -71.68
N SER A 304 -33.99 -9.68 -71.12
CA SER A 304 -35.20 -9.28 -71.84
C SER A 304 -35.68 -7.91 -71.36
N SER A 305 -35.54 -6.97 -72.29
CA SER A 305 -36.04 -5.60 -72.33
C SER A 305 -37.55 -5.56 -72.57
N ILE A 306 -38.32 -4.87 -71.72
CA ILE A 306 -39.62 -4.30 -72.10
C ILE A 306 -39.79 -2.94 -71.42
N SER A 307 -39.87 -1.89 -72.24
CA SER A 307 -40.38 -0.56 -71.91
C SER A 307 -41.91 -0.55 -71.95
N LEU A 308 -42.59 0.16 -71.05
CA LEU A 308 -43.80 0.91 -71.41
C LEU A 308 -44.17 1.99 -70.37
N ALA A 309 -44.89 2.99 -70.87
CA ALA A 309 -45.08 4.35 -70.36
C ALA A 309 -45.94 4.52 -69.11
N SER A 310 -45.78 5.70 -68.50
CA SER A 310 -46.60 6.34 -67.47
C SER A 310 -48.07 6.53 -67.89
N PRO A 311 -48.98 6.83 -66.92
CA PRO A 311 -49.35 8.25 -66.74
C PRO A 311 -49.59 8.69 -65.28
N LYS A 312 -49.57 10.03 -65.13
CA LYS A 312 -49.75 10.84 -63.91
C LYS A 312 -51.21 10.93 -63.44
N PHE A 313 -51.37 11.30 -62.15
CA PHE A 313 -52.30 12.28 -61.50
C PHE A 313 -53.13 11.77 -60.29
N PRO A 314 -53.60 12.64 -59.35
CA PRO A 314 -53.01 12.79 -58.01
C PRO A 314 -53.97 12.48 -56.83
N THR A 315 -53.58 12.93 -55.63
CA THR A 315 -54.33 13.25 -54.38
C THR A 315 -54.34 12.27 -53.18
N SER A 316 -53.53 12.66 -52.16
CA SER A 316 -53.88 12.88 -50.73
C SER A 316 -54.07 11.65 -49.80
N PRO A 317 -54.06 11.83 -48.46
CA PRO A 317 -52.93 11.46 -47.61
C PRO A 317 -53.31 10.43 -46.52
N SER A 318 -52.37 10.15 -45.62
CA SER A 318 -52.52 9.43 -44.34
C SER A 318 -52.64 7.89 -44.38
N SER A 319 -51.48 7.24 -44.27
CA SER A 319 -51.38 5.96 -43.57
C SER A 319 -50.01 5.86 -42.90
N LEU A 320 -50.03 5.46 -41.64
CA LEU A 320 -48.86 5.24 -40.79
C LEU A 320 -47.90 4.25 -41.45
N SER A 321 -46.66 4.69 -41.70
CA SER A 321 -45.57 3.76 -42.00
C SER A 321 -45.19 3.05 -40.72
N SER A 322 -45.55 1.77 -40.63
CA SER A 322 -44.90 0.83 -39.72
C SER A 322 -43.41 0.82 -40.06
N ASN A 323 -42.61 1.54 -39.29
CA ASN A 323 -41.17 1.42 -39.33
C ASN A 323 -40.84 -0.02 -38.98
N SER A 324 -40.44 -0.79 -39.99
CA SER A 324 -39.81 -2.09 -39.80
C SER A 324 -38.61 -1.86 -38.88
N GLU A 325 -38.73 -2.29 -37.62
CA GLU A 325 -37.61 -2.46 -36.70
C GLU A 325 -36.58 -3.30 -37.43
N THR A 326 -35.61 -2.60 -38.01
CA THR A 326 -34.39 -3.22 -38.51
C THR A 326 -33.68 -3.64 -37.24
N THR A 327 -33.87 -4.90 -36.86
CA THR A 327 -33.17 -5.54 -35.75
C THR A 327 -31.68 -5.43 -36.07
N LEU A 328 -31.09 -4.34 -35.57
CA LEU A 328 -29.66 -4.09 -35.58
C LEU A 328 -29.04 -5.25 -34.81
N SER A 329 -28.68 -6.31 -35.54
CA SER A 329 -27.83 -7.38 -35.06
C SER A 329 -26.47 -6.75 -34.81
N GLY A 330 -26.33 -6.13 -33.64
CA GLY A 330 -25.06 -5.54 -33.21
C GLY A 330 -23.97 -6.60 -33.26
N PRO A 331 -22.74 -6.23 -33.64
CA PRO A 331 -21.62 -7.17 -33.66
C PRO A 331 -21.48 -7.83 -32.28
N ILE A 332 -21.36 -9.15 -32.29
CA ILE A 332 -21.17 -9.95 -31.06
C ILE A 332 -19.94 -9.41 -30.32
N PRO A 333 -20.05 -9.08 -29.01
CA PRO A 333 -18.93 -8.55 -28.25
C PRO A 333 -17.78 -9.54 -28.24
N ARG A 334 -16.56 -9.05 -28.52
CA ARG A 334 -15.35 -9.88 -28.53
C ARG A 334 -14.89 -10.04 -27.09
N ILE A 335 -14.95 -11.28 -26.59
CA ILE A 335 -14.54 -11.63 -25.23
C ILE A 335 -13.15 -12.27 -25.28
N MET A 336 -12.28 -11.89 -24.35
CA MET A 336 -10.96 -12.52 -24.18
C MET A 336 -10.63 -12.80 -22.72
N LYS A 337 -9.75 -13.78 -22.49
CA LYS A 337 -9.21 -14.10 -21.17
C LYS A 337 -7.90 -13.35 -20.97
N ILE A 338 -7.76 -12.73 -19.81
CA ILE A 338 -6.58 -11.97 -19.41
C ILE A 338 -6.12 -12.43 -18.02
N ASN A 339 -4.84 -12.24 -17.70
CA ASN A 339 -4.30 -12.50 -16.37
C ASN A 339 -3.75 -11.21 -15.78
N ILE A 340 -4.31 -10.76 -14.65
CA ILE A 340 -3.94 -9.51 -13.97
C ILE A 340 -3.07 -9.84 -12.76
N LEU A 341 -1.83 -9.35 -12.78
CA LEU A 341 -0.82 -9.57 -11.75
C LEU A 341 -0.90 -8.56 -10.59
N ALA A 342 -1.32 -7.32 -10.89
CA ALA A 342 -1.46 -6.26 -9.89
C ALA A 342 -2.31 -5.11 -10.43
N VAL A 343 -2.92 -4.36 -9.51
CA VAL A 343 -3.52 -3.05 -9.78
C VAL A 343 -2.83 -2.03 -8.87
N ILE A 344 -2.46 -0.89 -9.44
CA ILE A 344 -1.88 0.24 -8.70
C ILE A 344 -2.86 1.39 -8.81
N GLY A 345 -3.55 1.66 -7.70
CA GLY A 345 -4.71 2.55 -7.68
C GLY A 345 -4.40 4.05 -7.60
N ASP A 346 -5.47 4.83 -7.69
CA ASP A 346 -5.50 6.29 -7.58
C ASP A 346 -4.86 6.79 -6.29
N THR A 347 -5.02 6.09 -5.17
CA THR A 347 -4.45 6.49 -3.88
C THR A 347 -2.91 6.40 -3.87
N ALA A 348 -2.34 5.37 -4.49
CA ALA A 348 -0.89 5.24 -4.65
C ALA A 348 -0.34 6.27 -5.64
N LEU A 349 -1.02 6.47 -6.79
CA LEU A 349 -0.65 7.46 -7.80
C LEU A 349 -0.72 8.90 -7.25
N SER A 350 -1.79 9.23 -6.53
CA SER A 350 -1.98 10.51 -5.82
C SER A 350 -0.89 10.75 -4.78
N SER A 351 -0.53 9.73 -4.01
CA SER A 351 0.54 9.83 -3.02
C SER A 351 1.90 10.09 -3.67
N ALA A 352 2.18 9.44 -4.81
CA ALA A 352 3.42 9.64 -5.56
C ALA A 352 3.50 11.07 -6.12
N ALA A 353 2.44 11.54 -6.78
CA ALA A 353 2.35 12.89 -7.32
C ALA A 353 2.55 13.97 -6.23
N TRP A 354 1.85 13.82 -5.09
CA TRP A 354 2.01 14.73 -3.94
C TRP A 354 3.44 14.69 -3.36
N MET A 355 4.05 13.51 -3.25
CA MET A 355 5.40 13.35 -2.73
C MET A 355 6.45 13.97 -3.66
N LEU A 356 6.28 13.92 -4.98
CA LEU A 356 7.17 14.64 -5.91
C LEU A 356 6.90 16.15 -5.98
N GLY A 357 5.79 16.60 -5.42
CA GLY A 357 5.34 17.99 -5.49
C GLY A 357 4.77 18.38 -6.84
N ASN A 358 4.20 17.41 -7.55
CA ASN A 358 3.51 17.64 -8.80
C ASN A 358 2.09 18.16 -8.52
N THR A 359 1.94 19.48 -8.40
CA THR A 359 0.66 20.13 -8.13
C THR A 359 -0.21 20.37 -9.36
N LYS A 360 0.20 19.84 -10.52
CA LYS A 360 -0.63 19.84 -11.73
C LYS A 360 -1.89 19.01 -11.57
N TYR A 361 -1.91 18.07 -10.61
CA TYR A 361 -3.05 17.21 -10.35
C TYR A 361 -3.59 17.51 -8.96
N ALA A 362 -4.86 17.93 -8.91
CA ALA A 362 -5.64 17.82 -7.70
C ALA A 362 -5.91 16.32 -7.40
N PRO A 363 -6.15 15.93 -6.15
CA PRO A 363 -6.48 14.55 -5.80
C PRO A 363 -7.71 14.02 -6.56
N MET A 364 -8.63 14.93 -6.91
CA MET A 364 -9.81 14.62 -7.71
C MET A 364 -9.52 14.41 -9.20
N ASP A 365 -8.38 14.88 -9.72
CA ASP A 365 -7.98 14.64 -11.11
C ASP A 365 -7.45 13.22 -11.26
N LEU A 366 -6.72 12.73 -10.25
CA LEU A 366 -6.22 11.35 -10.17
C LEU A 366 -7.30 10.35 -9.74
N TYR A 367 -8.47 10.84 -9.35
CA TYR A 367 -9.61 10.00 -9.03
C TYR A 367 -9.91 9.08 -10.20
N ASP A 368 -10.22 7.82 -9.91
CA ASP A 368 -10.53 6.80 -10.92
C ASP A 368 -9.35 6.46 -11.87
N SER A 369 -8.13 6.98 -11.62
CA SER A 369 -6.90 6.58 -12.32
C SER A 369 -6.31 5.31 -11.73
N CYS A 370 -5.73 4.45 -12.55
CA CYS A 370 -4.94 3.31 -12.08
C CYS A 370 -3.94 2.83 -13.12
N THR A 371 -2.97 2.02 -12.71
CA THR A 371 -2.14 1.22 -13.64
C THR A 371 -2.40 -0.26 -13.39
N ILE A 372 -2.71 -0.99 -14.47
CA ILE A 372 -2.99 -2.42 -14.40
C ILE A 372 -1.82 -3.18 -15.01
N VAL A 373 -1.38 -4.21 -14.29
CA VAL A 373 -0.27 -5.06 -14.73
C VAL A 373 -0.81 -6.40 -15.18
N PHE A 374 -0.56 -6.74 -16.44
CA PHE A 374 -0.99 -7.97 -17.09
C PHE A 374 0.17 -8.93 -17.31
N GLU A 375 -0.14 -10.22 -17.33
CA GLU A 375 0.67 -11.24 -17.98
C GLU A 375 0.06 -11.54 -19.36
N VAL A 376 0.82 -11.23 -20.41
CA VAL A 376 0.44 -11.46 -21.81
C VAL A 376 1.22 -12.66 -22.34
N ILE A 377 0.49 -13.67 -22.79
CA ILE A 377 1.08 -14.84 -23.46
C ILE A 377 1.16 -14.52 -24.95
N SER A 378 2.36 -14.26 -25.46
CA SER A 378 2.53 -14.12 -26.91
C SER A 378 2.52 -15.50 -27.56
N PRO A 379 1.72 -15.72 -28.63
CA PRO A 379 1.86 -16.92 -29.42
C PRO A 379 3.29 -16.97 -29.94
N SER A 380 3.91 -18.15 -29.87
CA SER A 380 5.21 -18.34 -30.50
C SER A 380 5.09 -17.92 -31.97
N PRO A 381 5.95 -17.00 -32.48
CA PRO A 381 5.86 -16.54 -33.85
C PRO A 381 5.92 -17.78 -34.73
N SER A 382 4.80 -18.07 -35.42
CA SER A 382 4.73 -19.20 -36.33
C SER A 382 5.82 -18.98 -37.37
N SER A 383 6.83 -19.84 -37.31
CA SER A 383 8.06 -19.78 -38.09
C SER A 383 7.73 -19.82 -39.59
N SER A 384 7.41 -18.66 -40.14
CA SER A 384 7.17 -18.46 -41.56
C SER A 384 8.54 -18.20 -42.19
N SER A 385 9.17 -19.32 -42.55
CA SER A 385 10.10 -19.43 -43.68
C SER A 385 11.23 -18.39 -43.77
N SER A 386 12.33 -18.64 -43.05
CA SER A 386 13.65 -18.31 -43.56
C SER A 386 14.66 -19.36 -43.09
N THR A 387 15.17 -20.10 -44.08
CA THR A 387 16.14 -21.18 -44.01
C THR A 387 17.51 -20.65 -43.56
N THR A 388 17.72 -20.53 -42.25
CA THR A 388 19.08 -20.43 -41.69
C THR A 388 19.17 -21.24 -40.42
N LEU A 389 19.78 -22.42 -40.55
CA LEU A 389 19.99 -23.43 -39.53
C LEU A 389 20.98 -22.95 -38.46
N THR A 390 20.52 -22.31 -37.39
CA THR A 390 21.29 -22.26 -36.13
C THR A 390 20.40 -22.20 -34.89
N SER A 391 20.48 -23.27 -34.09
CA SER A 391 19.95 -23.49 -32.74
C SER A 391 18.44 -23.64 -32.57
N ILE A 392 18.03 -24.89 -32.31
CA ILE A 392 16.69 -25.32 -31.93
C ILE A 392 16.51 -24.99 -30.44
N SER A 393 16.01 -23.79 -30.11
CA SER A 393 15.46 -23.55 -28.78
C SER A 393 14.00 -24.02 -28.79
N SER A 394 13.67 -25.01 -27.95
CA SER A 394 12.31 -25.52 -27.77
C SER A 394 11.32 -24.36 -27.55
N GLY A 395 10.39 -24.16 -28.49
CA GLY A 395 9.46 -23.03 -28.56
C GLY A 395 8.39 -23.04 -27.47
N ARG A 396 8.79 -22.76 -26.23
CA ARG A 396 7.85 -22.52 -25.13
C ARG A 396 7.22 -21.13 -25.31
N PRO A 397 5.89 -20.97 -25.15
CA PRO A 397 5.27 -19.65 -25.16
C PRO A 397 5.96 -18.75 -24.14
N THR A 398 6.38 -17.57 -24.58
CA THR A 398 7.00 -16.57 -23.72
C THR A 398 5.90 -15.70 -23.13
N SER A 399 5.74 -15.72 -21.80
CA SER A 399 4.92 -14.72 -21.13
C SER A 399 5.71 -13.42 -20.98
N ARG A 400 5.02 -12.31 -21.23
CA ARG A 400 5.54 -10.95 -21.07
C ARG A 400 4.66 -10.21 -20.07
N ILE A 401 5.28 -9.45 -19.18
CA ILE A 401 4.57 -8.56 -18.27
C ILE A 401 4.39 -7.21 -18.96
N VAL A 402 3.19 -6.64 -18.90
CA VAL A 402 2.91 -5.29 -19.38
C VAL A 402 2.13 -4.51 -18.32
N ALA A 403 2.55 -3.27 -18.05
CA ALA A 403 1.91 -2.34 -17.13
C ALA A 403 1.31 -1.19 -17.94
N ILE A 404 0.00 -1.01 -17.85
CA ILE A 404 -0.75 -0.10 -18.72
C ILE A 404 -1.56 0.89 -17.87
N PRO A 405 -1.31 2.20 -18.01
CA PRO A 405 -2.17 3.23 -17.45
C PRO A 405 -3.60 3.07 -17.94
N SER A 406 -4.54 3.07 -17.02
CA SER A 406 -5.93 2.69 -17.23
C SER A 406 -6.86 3.59 -16.41
N ALA A 407 -8.14 3.55 -16.74
CA ALA A 407 -9.20 4.11 -15.92
C ALA A 407 -9.90 3.01 -15.14
N ARG A 408 -10.42 3.33 -13.96
CA ARG A 408 -11.25 2.42 -13.16
C ARG A 408 -12.39 3.16 -12.50
N VAL A 409 -13.52 2.51 -12.33
CA VAL A 409 -14.62 3.04 -11.52
C VAL A 409 -15.10 2.02 -10.53
N PHE A 410 -15.50 2.54 -9.39
CA PHE A 410 -16.13 1.75 -8.36
C PHE A 410 -17.63 1.76 -8.57
N SER A 411 -18.16 0.71 -9.19
CA SER A 411 -19.59 0.57 -9.43
C SER A 411 -20.22 -0.27 -8.32
N ALA A 412 -21.41 0.12 -7.89
CA ALA A 412 -22.32 -0.83 -7.27
C ALA A 412 -23.63 -0.78 -8.05
N SER A 413 -24.24 -1.94 -8.28
CA SER A 413 -25.54 -1.97 -8.93
C SER A 413 -26.52 -1.17 -8.07
N SER A 414 -27.14 -0.13 -8.64
CA SER A 414 -28.21 0.53 -7.91
C SER A 414 -29.44 -0.35 -8.02
N LEU A 415 -29.97 -0.77 -6.88
CA LEU A 415 -31.30 -1.37 -6.78
C LEU A 415 -32.38 -0.48 -7.43
N TRP A 416 -32.06 0.81 -7.64
CA TRP A 416 -32.88 1.79 -8.34
C TRP A 416 -33.30 1.36 -9.74
N TYR A 417 -32.44 0.69 -10.52
CA TYR A 417 -32.85 0.21 -11.84
C TYR A 417 -33.91 -0.87 -11.74
N ASP A 418 -33.84 -1.74 -10.72
CA ASP A 418 -34.87 -2.74 -10.46
C ASP A 418 -36.19 -2.10 -9.99
N ILE A 419 -36.13 -0.93 -9.35
CA ILE A 419 -37.31 -0.17 -8.90
C ILE A 419 -37.93 0.62 -10.06
N ALA A 420 -37.12 1.31 -10.87
CA ALA A 420 -37.60 2.02 -12.05
C ALA A 420 -38.23 1.06 -13.07
N ALA A 421 -37.68 -0.16 -13.21
CA ALA A 421 -38.28 -1.22 -14.01
C ALA A 421 -39.66 -1.70 -13.47
N ARG A 422 -39.98 -1.43 -12.20
CA ARG A 422 -41.29 -1.75 -11.59
C ARG A 422 -42.36 -0.68 -11.80
N GLY A 423 -42.05 0.41 -12.52
CA GLY A 423 -43.04 1.40 -12.97
C GLY A 423 -43.47 2.41 -11.91
N ASP A 424 -42.68 2.63 -10.87
CA ASP A 424 -42.95 3.67 -9.86
C ASP A 424 -42.44 5.03 -10.39
N GLU A 425 -43.32 5.80 -11.03
CA GLU A 425 -42.98 7.04 -11.74
C GLU A 425 -42.49 8.20 -10.84
N GLU A 426 -42.68 8.12 -9.52
CA GLU A 426 -42.28 9.19 -8.57
C GLU A 426 -40.80 9.14 -8.15
N ALA A 427 -40.06 8.12 -8.57
CA ALA A 427 -38.69 7.88 -8.17
C ALA A 427 -37.69 8.23 -9.30
N VAL A 428 -37.60 9.51 -9.68
CA VAL A 428 -36.57 9.98 -10.63
C VAL A 428 -35.31 10.42 -9.86
N GLY A 429 -34.49 9.44 -9.48
CA GLY A 429 -33.14 9.70 -8.96
C GLY A 429 -32.20 10.22 -10.06
N PRO A 430 -31.12 10.94 -9.73
CA PRO A 430 -30.16 11.38 -10.72
C PRO A 430 -29.49 10.16 -11.38
N LEU A 431 -29.56 10.08 -12.72
CA LEU A 431 -28.96 9.01 -13.52
C LEU A 431 -27.42 8.92 -13.36
N PHE A 432 -26.80 10.03 -12.94
CA PHE A 432 -25.36 10.15 -12.77
C PHE A 432 -25.06 10.63 -11.35
N ILE A 433 -24.21 9.89 -10.66
CA ILE A 433 -23.72 10.25 -9.33
C ILE A 433 -22.46 11.11 -9.49
N ALA A 434 -22.38 12.22 -8.75
CA ALA A 434 -21.20 13.07 -8.73
C ALA A 434 -19.96 12.28 -8.26
N ARG A 435 -18.78 12.57 -8.84
CA ARG A 435 -17.51 11.97 -8.42
C ARG A 435 -17.30 12.18 -6.91
N GLY A 436 -16.88 11.13 -6.22
CA GLY A 436 -16.60 11.20 -4.78
C GLY A 436 -17.82 11.12 -3.86
N ALA A 437 -19.03 10.91 -4.38
CA ALA A 437 -20.16 10.55 -3.54
C ALA A 437 -19.93 9.17 -2.89
N GLY A 438 -20.22 9.07 -1.59
CA GLY A 438 -20.25 7.78 -0.89
C GLY A 438 -21.35 6.90 -1.47
N ASN A 439 -21.15 5.58 -1.48
CA ASN A 439 -22.09 4.65 -2.07
C ASN A 439 -23.13 4.19 -1.02
N PRO A 440 -24.43 4.52 -1.17
CA PRO A 440 -25.42 4.34 -0.10
C PRO A 440 -26.01 2.92 0.03
N ALA A 441 -25.57 1.90 -0.72
CA ALA A 441 -26.25 0.60 -0.74
C ALA A 441 -25.37 -0.64 -0.45
N GLU A 442 -26.02 -1.71 0.02
CA GLU A 442 -25.51 -3.08 0.24
C GLU A 442 -25.39 -3.91 -1.05
N SER A 443 -25.50 -3.29 -2.23
CA SER A 443 -25.44 -4.00 -3.50
C SER A 443 -24.08 -4.62 -3.78
N GLU A 444 -24.03 -5.52 -4.78
CA GLU A 444 -22.78 -6.07 -5.28
C GLU A 444 -21.89 -4.93 -5.79
N LYS A 445 -20.69 -4.84 -5.21
CA LYS A 445 -19.76 -3.76 -5.48
C LYS A 445 -18.56 -4.32 -6.21
N MET A 446 -18.20 -3.69 -7.31
CA MET A 446 -17.16 -4.17 -8.19
C MET A 446 -16.41 -3.02 -8.84
N TRP A 447 -15.12 -3.25 -9.11
CA TRP A 447 -14.36 -2.40 -10.00
C TRP A 447 -14.67 -2.74 -11.45
N ILE A 448 -14.81 -1.70 -12.25
CA ILE A 448 -14.79 -1.79 -13.71
C ILE A 448 -13.56 -1.04 -14.17
N TYR A 449 -12.71 -1.70 -14.95
CA TYR A 449 -11.50 -1.14 -15.51
C TYR A 449 -11.66 -0.96 -17.02
N TRP A 450 -11.12 0.12 -17.54
CA TRP A 450 -10.99 0.36 -18.97
C TRP A 450 -9.53 0.58 -19.33
N VAL A 451 -9.02 -0.30 -20.18
CA VAL A 451 -7.63 -0.29 -20.62
C VAL A 451 -7.57 0.05 -22.10
N PRO A 452 -6.80 1.07 -22.50
CA PRO A 452 -6.65 1.44 -23.91
C PRO A 452 -5.98 0.32 -24.68
N CYS A 453 -6.44 0.06 -25.90
CA CYS A 453 -5.87 -0.94 -26.80
C CYS A 453 -5.47 -0.31 -28.12
N LYS A 454 -4.56 -1.00 -28.83
CA LYS A 454 -4.19 -0.62 -30.19
C LYS A 454 -5.41 -0.51 -31.09
N GLY A 455 -5.51 0.59 -31.84
CA GLY A 455 -6.58 0.81 -32.82
C GLY A 455 -7.82 1.52 -32.29
N GLY A 456 -7.75 2.15 -31.11
CA GLY A 456 -8.89 2.87 -30.52
C GLY A 456 -9.96 1.96 -29.93
N GLU A 457 -9.58 0.72 -29.58
CA GLU A 457 -10.44 -0.21 -28.85
C GLU A 457 -10.14 -0.13 -27.33
N TRP A 458 -11.05 -0.65 -26.52
CA TRP A 458 -10.99 -0.66 -25.06
C TRP A 458 -11.19 -2.06 -24.53
N LEU A 459 -10.40 -2.45 -23.53
CA LEU A 459 -10.69 -3.63 -22.72
C LEU A 459 -11.47 -3.21 -21.49
N GLN A 460 -12.73 -3.63 -21.42
CA GLN A 460 -13.55 -3.54 -20.23
C GLN A 460 -13.37 -4.79 -19.38
N ILE A 461 -12.92 -4.61 -18.15
CA ILE A 461 -12.67 -5.68 -17.19
C ILE A 461 -13.53 -5.43 -15.96
N LYS A 462 -14.20 -6.47 -15.48
CA LYS A 462 -15.03 -6.42 -14.28
C LYS A 462 -14.33 -7.24 -13.20
N SER A 463 -14.04 -6.66 -12.04
CA SER A 463 -13.55 -7.46 -10.91
C SER A 463 -14.65 -8.44 -10.53
N GLY A 464 -14.37 -9.74 -10.58
CA GLY A 464 -15.30 -10.73 -10.05
C GLY A 464 -15.61 -10.43 -8.58
N PRO A 465 -16.79 -10.84 -8.06
CA PRO A 465 -17.01 -10.81 -6.62
C PRO A 465 -15.84 -11.56 -6.00
N SER A 466 -15.17 -10.93 -5.03
CA SER A 466 -14.06 -11.51 -4.26
C SER A 466 -14.60 -12.62 -3.35
N GLY A 467 -15.35 -13.56 -3.93
CA GLY A 467 -15.78 -14.77 -3.29
C GLY A 467 -14.52 -15.56 -3.00
N LEU A 468 -14.34 -15.85 -1.71
CA LEU A 468 -13.55 -16.92 -1.15
C LEU A 468 -13.68 -18.19 -2.01
N THR A 469 -13.00 -18.23 -3.15
CA THR A 469 -12.79 -19.44 -3.91
C THR A 469 -11.60 -20.09 -3.24
N THR A 470 -11.87 -20.70 -2.09
CA THR A 470 -11.05 -21.78 -1.53
C THR A 470 -10.96 -22.84 -2.62
N SER A 471 -9.97 -22.70 -3.48
CA SER A 471 -9.60 -23.66 -4.49
C SER A 471 -8.92 -24.84 -3.78
N ASP A 472 -9.73 -25.63 -3.06
CA ASP A 472 -9.42 -27.00 -2.65
C ASP A 472 -9.39 -27.87 -3.92
N SER A 473 -8.35 -27.68 -4.72
CA SER A 473 -7.98 -28.57 -5.80
C SER A 473 -6.49 -28.88 -5.69
N SER A 474 -6.12 -29.47 -4.56
CA SER A 474 -4.96 -30.36 -4.51
C SER A 474 -5.46 -31.78 -4.34
N SER A 475 -5.42 -32.52 -5.44
CA SER A 475 -5.56 -33.96 -5.48
C SER A 475 -4.50 -34.59 -4.56
N ALA A 476 -4.98 -35.36 -3.59
CA ALA A 476 -4.19 -36.29 -2.81
C ALA A 476 -3.46 -37.28 -3.73
N VAL A 477 -2.23 -37.65 -3.36
CA VAL A 477 -1.66 -39.01 -3.45
C VAL A 477 -0.26 -39.04 -2.80
N ASN A 478 -0.13 -39.97 -1.85
CA ASN A 478 1.06 -40.63 -1.29
C ASN A 478 1.81 -40.11 -0.05
N SER A 479 1.55 -40.85 1.03
CA SER A 479 2.30 -41.13 2.25
C SER A 479 3.65 -41.83 2.00
N ALA A 480 4.70 -41.50 2.77
CA ALA A 480 5.52 -42.44 3.58
C ALA A 480 6.97 -41.96 3.89
N SER A 481 7.32 -42.03 5.18
CA SER A 481 8.59 -42.40 5.85
C SER A 481 9.95 -41.77 5.47
N ALA A 482 10.49 -41.04 6.46
CA ALA A 482 11.87 -41.02 6.98
C ALA A 482 13.08 -41.33 6.07
N SER A 483 14.03 -40.39 6.00
CA SER A 483 15.42 -40.57 6.49
C SER A 483 16.27 -39.31 6.27
N ARG A 484 17.39 -39.28 7.00
CA ARG A 484 18.28 -38.17 7.31
C ARG A 484 19.50 -38.21 6.38
N SER A 485 19.76 -37.17 5.59
CA SER A 485 21.13 -36.85 5.14
C SER A 485 21.30 -35.36 4.86
N LYS A 486 22.45 -34.84 5.28
CA LYS A 486 22.91 -33.46 5.14
C LYS A 486 23.76 -33.33 3.87
N THR A 487 23.48 -32.34 3.03
CA THR A 487 24.48 -31.62 2.22
C THR A 487 23.95 -30.22 1.86
N PRO A 488 24.81 -29.19 1.73
CA PRO A 488 24.38 -27.80 1.55
C PRO A 488 24.63 -27.32 0.11
N VAL A 489 23.58 -27.08 -0.68
CA VAL A 489 23.73 -26.38 -1.98
C VAL A 489 22.42 -25.65 -2.34
N GLY A 490 22.56 -24.37 -2.70
CA GLY A 490 21.64 -23.67 -3.60
C GLY A 490 20.52 -22.85 -2.97
N ASN A 491 20.83 -21.61 -2.55
CA ASN A 491 19.82 -20.59 -2.30
C ASN A 491 19.13 -20.21 -3.63
N THR A 492 17.97 -20.79 -3.92
CA THR A 492 17.02 -20.19 -4.88
C THR A 492 16.21 -19.12 -4.15
N PRO A 493 16.04 -17.90 -4.73
CA PRO A 493 15.23 -16.87 -4.11
C PRO A 493 13.77 -17.32 -4.10
N ASN A 494 13.20 -17.43 -2.90
CA ASN A 494 11.77 -17.70 -2.72
C ASN A 494 10.95 -16.70 -3.53
N ALA A 495 10.15 -17.22 -4.48
CA ALA A 495 9.11 -16.48 -5.16
C ALA A 495 8.10 -16.02 -4.09
N GLY A 496 8.28 -14.79 -3.61
CA GLY A 496 7.40 -14.16 -2.64
C GLY A 496 5.96 -14.23 -3.14
N LYS A 497 5.06 -14.68 -2.27
CA LYS A 497 3.63 -14.75 -2.51
C LYS A 497 3.18 -13.35 -2.97
N VAL A 498 2.59 -13.28 -4.16
CA VAL A 498 2.14 -12.03 -4.77
C VAL A 498 0.86 -11.63 -4.02
N TYR A 499 0.92 -10.54 -3.27
CA TYR A 499 -0.20 -10.04 -2.48
C TYR A 499 -1.00 -9.06 -3.34
N SER A 500 -2.28 -9.35 -3.48
CA SER A 500 -3.21 -8.87 -4.50
C SER A 500 -2.87 -9.30 -5.95
N VAL A 501 -3.58 -10.34 -6.38
CA VAL A 501 -3.62 -10.82 -7.77
C VAL A 501 -5.10 -10.99 -8.09
N LEU A 502 -5.66 -10.09 -8.91
CA LEU A 502 -7.00 -10.31 -9.48
C LEU A 502 -7.03 -11.58 -10.34
N GLY A 503 -5.87 -12.00 -10.86
CA GLY A 503 -5.70 -13.29 -11.51
C GLY A 503 -6.38 -13.35 -12.87
N HIS A 504 -6.90 -14.53 -13.20
CA HIS A 504 -7.56 -14.73 -14.49
C HIS A 504 -8.92 -14.03 -14.51
N GLN A 505 -9.09 -13.09 -15.43
CA GLN A 505 -10.30 -12.32 -15.62
C GLN A 505 -10.80 -12.45 -17.06
N VAL A 506 -12.06 -12.09 -17.26
CA VAL A 506 -12.67 -12.01 -18.59
C VAL A 506 -12.79 -10.53 -18.95
N ALA A 507 -12.31 -10.18 -20.13
CA ALA A 507 -12.35 -8.83 -20.67
C ALA A 507 -13.22 -8.79 -21.93
N GLU A 508 -13.97 -7.71 -22.07
CA GLU A 508 -14.77 -7.40 -23.26
C GLU A 508 -14.04 -6.32 -24.07
N VAL A 509 -13.87 -6.55 -25.36
CA VAL A 509 -13.29 -5.55 -26.28
C VAL A 509 -14.42 -4.69 -26.83
N LEU A 510 -14.30 -3.38 -26.61
CA LEU A 510 -15.27 -2.36 -27.00
C LEU A 510 -14.63 -1.34 -27.94
N ASP A 511 -15.36 -0.86 -28.93
CA ASP A 511 -15.00 0.38 -29.61
C ASP A 511 -15.49 1.62 -28.81
N ASP A 512 -15.07 2.82 -29.23
CA ASP A 512 -15.46 4.09 -28.60
C ASP A 512 -16.98 4.29 -28.54
N GLN A 513 -17.71 3.82 -29.56
CA GLN A 513 -19.17 3.99 -29.65
C GLN A 513 -19.88 3.06 -28.67
N GLN A 514 -19.42 1.82 -28.55
CA GLN A 514 -19.91 0.83 -27.59
C GLN A 514 -19.62 1.27 -26.16
N LEU A 515 -18.39 1.73 -25.87
CA LEU A 515 -18.04 2.26 -24.55
C LEU A 515 -18.91 3.46 -24.20
N SER A 516 -19.05 4.44 -25.11
CA SER A 516 -19.90 5.61 -24.89
C SER A 516 -21.37 5.24 -24.70
N ARG A 517 -21.87 4.20 -25.38
CA ARG A 517 -23.23 3.68 -25.17
C ARG A 517 -23.40 3.08 -23.78
N ILE A 518 -22.43 2.31 -23.29
CA ILE A 518 -22.45 1.71 -21.95
C ILE A 518 -22.39 2.79 -20.87
N LEU A 519 -21.51 3.79 -21.02
CA LEU A 519 -21.39 4.92 -20.10
C LEU A 519 -22.66 5.78 -20.10
N GLY A 520 -23.16 6.13 -21.29
CA GLY A 520 -24.37 6.94 -21.48
C GLY A 520 -25.67 6.29 -21.00
N ALA A 521 -25.69 4.95 -20.85
CA ALA A 521 -26.82 4.24 -20.27
C ALA A 521 -27.03 4.55 -18.78
N GLY A 522 -26.02 5.07 -18.08
CA GLY A 522 -26.11 5.47 -16.67
C GLY A 522 -26.26 4.29 -15.69
N SER A 523 -26.08 3.05 -16.14
CA SER A 523 -26.27 1.85 -15.31
C SER A 523 -25.13 1.64 -14.29
N LEU A 524 -24.01 2.33 -14.46
CA LEU A 524 -22.80 2.11 -13.68
C LEU A 524 -22.70 2.99 -12.43
N ASN A 525 -23.60 3.96 -12.24
CA ASN A 525 -23.58 4.94 -11.15
C ASN A 525 -22.28 5.77 -11.08
N ILE A 526 -21.79 6.20 -12.24
CA ILE A 526 -20.54 6.96 -12.40
C ILE A 526 -20.81 8.30 -13.07
N SER A 527 -19.84 9.21 -12.98
CA SER A 527 -19.94 10.51 -13.63
C SER A 527 -19.62 10.52 -15.13
N MET A 528 -18.99 9.46 -15.65
CA MET A 528 -18.47 9.44 -17.02
C MET A 528 -19.54 9.07 -18.04
N LYS A 529 -19.59 9.80 -19.16
CA LYS A 529 -20.62 9.66 -20.21
C LYS A 529 -20.08 9.21 -21.56
N HIS A 530 -18.83 9.52 -21.86
CA HIS A 530 -18.22 9.31 -23.18
C HIS A 530 -16.84 8.63 -23.06
N ALA A 531 -16.46 7.87 -24.09
CA ALA A 531 -15.13 7.24 -24.16
C ALA A 531 -13.99 8.27 -24.07
N GLU A 532 -14.18 9.48 -24.59
CA GLU A 532 -13.22 10.58 -24.48
C GLU A 532 -12.90 10.94 -23.02
N GLU A 533 -13.89 10.93 -22.13
CA GLU A 533 -13.68 11.20 -20.71
C GLU A 533 -12.85 10.11 -20.03
N VAL A 534 -13.05 8.84 -20.44
CA VAL A 534 -12.22 7.71 -20.02
C VAL A 534 -10.79 7.88 -20.54
N GLY A 535 -10.62 8.30 -21.79
CA GLY A 535 -9.32 8.67 -22.38
C GLY A 535 -8.61 9.77 -21.60
N GLY A 536 -9.35 10.79 -21.14
CA GLY A 536 -8.82 11.83 -20.25
C GLY A 536 -8.28 11.27 -18.93
N VAL A 537 -8.99 10.33 -18.30
CA VAL A 537 -8.52 9.67 -17.06
C VAL A 537 -7.29 8.79 -17.32
N VAL A 538 -7.25 8.05 -18.43
CA VAL A 538 -6.07 7.25 -18.84
C VAL A 538 -4.84 8.13 -19.02
N GLU A 539 -5.00 9.28 -19.67
CA GLU A 539 -3.93 10.24 -19.89
C GLU A 539 -3.39 10.82 -18.57
N VAL A 540 -4.27 11.11 -17.61
CA VAL A 540 -3.88 11.52 -16.25
C VAL A 540 -3.16 10.37 -15.53
N SER A 541 -3.68 9.15 -15.61
CA SER A 541 -3.06 7.95 -15.04
C SER A 541 -1.64 7.71 -15.59
N ARG A 542 -1.44 7.93 -16.89
CA ARG A 542 -0.15 7.77 -17.57
C ARG A 542 0.91 8.68 -16.97
N ARG A 543 0.60 9.97 -16.84
CA ARG A 543 1.51 10.96 -16.25
C ARG A 543 1.76 10.69 -14.76
N ALA A 544 0.75 10.28 -14.01
CA ALA A 544 0.91 9.92 -12.60
C ALA A 544 1.76 8.66 -12.39
N SER A 545 1.72 7.74 -13.36
CA SER A 545 2.54 6.53 -13.32
C SER A 545 4.02 6.85 -13.56
N GLU A 546 4.32 7.89 -14.34
CA GLU A 546 5.69 8.42 -14.47
C GLU A 546 6.20 8.96 -13.12
N ASP A 547 5.37 9.66 -12.35
CA ASP A 547 5.69 10.11 -11.00
C ASP A 547 6.02 8.93 -10.07
N LEU A 548 5.24 7.85 -10.14
CA LEU A 548 5.51 6.63 -9.37
C LEU A 548 6.82 5.96 -9.79
N VAL A 549 7.10 5.87 -11.09
CA VAL A 549 8.33 5.30 -11.65
C VAL A 549 9.57 6.13 -11.29
N ALA A 550 9.43 7.43 -11.04
CA ALA A 550 10.55 8.28 -10.61
C ALA A 550 11.15 7.85 -9.26
N PHE A 551 10.41 7.15 -8.40
CA PHE A 551 10.94 6.56 -7.17
C PHE A 551 11.71 5.25 -7.41
N LEU A 552 11.62 4.66 -8.60
CA LEU A 552 12.26 3.41 -8.99
C LEU A 552 13.54 3.60 -9.81
N ARG A 553 13.78 4.83 -10.29
CA ARG A 553 15.00 5.27 -10.99
C ARG A 553 15.83 6.08 -10.02
#